data_AF-A0A9X1YM32-F1
#
_entry.id   AF-A0A9X1YM32-F1
#
_cell.length_a   1.000
_cell.length_b   1.000
_cell.length_c   1.000
_cell.angle_alpha   90.00
_cell.angle_beta   90.00
_cell.angle_gamma   90.00
#
_symmetry.space_group_name_H-M   'P 1'
#
loop_
_entity.id
_entity.type
_entity.pdbx_description
1 polymer ?
#
loop_
_entity_poly.entity_id
_entity_poly.type
_entity_poly.pdbx_seq_one_letter_code
_entity_poly.pdbx_strand_id
1 'polypeptide(L)'
;MTTWIYLPVPTQEMRDFASGLQLGGQYTLSNHFVSGKGKAVSRFFGGCLDGVSPWDTLLLICHGATGGSRFTGAQRADGLKKYSPEELAVVIRKEGLTKAFIDLKLLVCGGGLRTAKGDDPFAQRTCEALKGDGYSQIRVTGYLGDVSTTGGKITVLRDGEQGGKYYDGNVPGSYKVYR
;
A
#
# COMPACT_ATOMS: atom_id res chain seq x y z
N MET A 1 -10.20 -15.38 -6.49
CA MET A 1 -9.21 -14.30 -6.33
C MET A 1 -9.88 -13.22 -5.50
N THR A 2 -9.39 -13.04 -4.27
CA THR A 2 -9.93 -12.10 -3.29
C THR A 2 -9.10 -10.82 -3.31
N THR A 3 -9.74 -9.67 -3.03
CA THR A 3 -9.02 -8.42 -2.81
C THR A 3 -8.97 -8.11 -1.33
N TRP A 4 -7.77 -8.03 -0.78
CA TRP A 4 -7.52 -7.69 0.62
C TRP A 4 -7.08 -6.23 0.72
N ILE A 5 -7.54 -5.53 1.75
CA ILE A 5 -7.05 -4.18 2.08
C ILE A 5 -6.18 -4.29 3.31
N TYR A 6 -4.93 -3.84 3.23
CA TYR A 6 -4.02 -3.80 4.37
C TYR A 6 -3.73 -2.36 4.79
N LEU A 7 -3.94 -2.08 6.09
CA LEU A 7 -3.65 -0.80 6.72
C LEU A 7 -2.42 -0.93 7.64
N PRO A 8 -1.20 -0.58 7.17
CA PRO A 8 0.01 -0.67 8.00
C PRO A 8 0.04 0.38 9.12
N VAL A 9 -0.79 1.42 9.01
CA VAL A 9 -1.08 2.40 10.06
C VAL A 9 -2.61 2.52 10.18
N PRO A 10 -3.27 1.71 11.03
CA PRO A 10 -4.74 1.67 11.11
C PRO A 10 -5.27 2.82 11.96
N THR A 11 -5.15 4.06 11.48
CA THR A 11 -5.84 5.22 12.08
C THR A 11 -7.31 5.21 11.67
N GLN A 12 -8.14 6.01 12.34
CA GLN A 12 -9.56 6.11 11.97
C GLN A 12 -9.71 6.62 10.53
N GLU A 13 -8.96 7.66 10.18
CA GLU A 13 -8.92 8.21 8.82
C GLU A 13 -8.56 7.16 7.75
N MET A 14 -7.58 6.29 7.98
CA MET A 14 -7.24 5.21 7.05
C MET A 14 -8.33 4.13 6.97
N ARG A 15 -9.01 3.85 8.08
CA ARG A 15 -10.19 2.96 8.07
C ARG A 15 -11.34 3.57 7.29
N ASP A 16 -11.61 4.87 7.47
CA ASP A 16 -12.66 5.58 6.74
C ASP A 16 -12.35 5.58 5.25
N PHE A 17 -11.09 5.87 4.86
CA PHE A 17 -10.63 5.80 3.48
C PHE A 17 -10.81 4.40 2.86
N ALA A 18 -10.47 3.34 3.60
CA ALA A 18 -10.69 1.96 3.18
C ALA A 18 -12.18 1.59 3.09
N SER A 19 -13.01 2.07 4.03
CA SER A 19 -14.44 1.79 4.06
C SER A 19 -15.19 2.41 2.88
N GLY A 20 -14.63 3.48 2.29
CA GLY A 20 -15.14 4.11 1.08
C GLY A 20 -15.00 3.25 -0.18
N LEU A 21 -14.21 2.17 -0.15
CA LEU A 21 -14.08 1.24 -1.25
C LEU A 21 -15.24 0.24 -1.29
N GLN A 22 -15.75 -0.04 -2.48
CA GLN A 22 -16.80 -1.02 -2.75
C GLN A 22 -16.29 -2.09 -3.73
N LEU A 23 -15.26 -2.83 -3.31
CA LEU A 23 -14.58 -3.82 -4.17
C LEU A 23 -15.24 -5.21 -4.15
N GLY A 24 -16.49 -5.31 -3.67
CA GLY A 24 -17.18 -6.58 -3.44
C GLY A 24 -16.79 -7.20 -2.09
N GLY A 25 -16.46 -8.49 -2.08
CA GLY A 25 -15.99 -9.18 -0.88
C GLY A 25 -14.61 -8.65 -0.47
N GLN A 26 -14.58 -7.63 0.37
CA GLN A 26 -13.37 -6.99 0.87
C GLN A 26 -13.14 -7.32 2.34
N TYR A 27 -11.89 -7.62 2.66
CA TYR A 27 -11.46 -7.87 4.03
C TYR A 27 -10.34 -6.89 4.38
N THR A 28 -10.57 -6.08 5.40
CA THR A 28 -9.56 -5.15 5.91
C THR A 28 -8.70 -5.86 6.95
N LEU A 29 -7.42 -6.01 6.63
CA LEU A 29 -6.38 -6.54 7.48
C LEU A 29 -5.64 -5.38 8.13
N SER A 30 -5.46 -5.47 9.44
CA SER A 30 -4.56 -4.59 10.15
C SER A 30 -4.07 -5.26 11.42
N ASN A 31 -2.85 -4.94 11.83
CA ASN A 31 -2.40 -5.38 13.13
C ASN A 31 -3.06 -4.49 14.20
N HIS A 32 -3.99 -5.06 14.98
CA HIS A 32 -4.73 -4.37 16.03
C HIS A 32 -3.81 -3.77 17.12
N PHE A 33 -2.56 -4.23 17.23
CA PHE A 33 -1.60 -3.70 18.18
C PHE A 33 -0.87 -2.48 17.62
N VAL A 34 -1.26 -1.32 18.15
CA VAL A 34 -0.76 0.02 17.78
C VAL A 34 0.71 0.23 18.22
N SER A 35 1.15 -0.45 19.28
CA SER A 35 2.56 -0.59 19.74
C SER A 35 2.66 -1.66 20.85
N GLY A 36 3.89 -2.01 21.28
CA GLY A 36 4.12 -2.77 22.51
C GLY A 36 4.21 -4.30 22.40
N LYS A 37 4.28 -4.97 23.55
CA LYS A 37 4.50 -6.43 23.70
C LYS A 37 3.44 -7.27 22.96
N GLY A 38 2.19 -6.83 22.93
CA GLY A 38 1.10 -7.53 22.23
C GLY A 38 1.34 -7.67 20.72
N LYS A 39 1.98 -6.69 20.08
CA LYS A 39 2.36 -6.74 18.65
C LYS A 39 3.45 -7.77 18.37
N ALA A 40 4.40 -7.90 19.30
CA ALA A 40 5.47 -8.89 19.17
C ALA A 40 4.91 -10.31 19.36
N VAL A 41 3.98 -10.48 20.30
CA VAL A 41 3.27 -11.75 20.53
C VAL A 41 2.38 -12.11 19.35
N SER A 42 1.61 -11.16 18.79
CA SER A 42 0.76 -11.45 17.62
C SER A 42 1.59 -11.97 16.45
N ARG A 43 2.72 -11.32 16.14
CA ARG A 43 3.64 -11.74 15.07
C ARG A 43 4.32 -13.09 15.33
N PHE A 44 4.37 -13.55 16.58
CA PHE A 44 4.90 -14.87 16.93
C PHE A 44 3.90 -16.00 16.60
N PHE A 45 2.59 -15.71 16.63
CA PHE A 45 1.51 -16.66 16.29
C PHE A 45 0.96 -16.49 14.87
N GLY A 46 1.62 -15.65 14.07
CA GLY A 46 1.21 -15.31 12.71
C GLY A 46 0.71 -13.88 12.58
N GLY A 47 1.18 -13.19 11.55
CA GLY A 47 0.80 -11.82 11.28
C GLY A 47 -0.56 -11.69 10.60
N CYS A 48 -1.04 -10.46 10.44
CA CYS A 48 -2.36 -10.23 9.84
C CYS A 48 -2.42 -10.55 8.33
N LEU A 49 -1.30 -10.86 7.67
CA LEU A 49 -1.22 -11.21 6.25
C LEU A 49 -1.01 -12.72 6.01
N ASP A 50 -0.89 -13.54 7.06
CA ASP A 50 -0.60 -14.99 6.95
C ASP A 50 -1.65 -15.77 6.13
N GLY A 51 -2.90 -15.30 6.12
CA GLY A 51 -3.99 -15.92 5.37
C GLY A 51 -4.12 -15.46 3.92
N VAL A 52 -3.29 -14.51 3.46
CA VAL A 52 -3.38 -13.96 2.10
C VAL A 52 -2.75 -14.95 1.11
N SER A 53 -3.56 -15.42 0.16
CA SER A 53 -3.10 -16.36 -0.87
C SER A 53 -2.14 -15.69 -1.86
N PRO A 54 -1.15 -16.40 -2.42
CA PRO A 54 -0.26 -15.87 -3.46
C PRO A 54 -0.96 -15.25 -4.68
N TRP A 55 -2.17 -15.74 -4.97
CA TRP A 55 -2.97 -15.38 -6.14
C TRP A 55 -3.99 -14.27 -5.89
N ASP A 56 -4.08 -13.78 -4.65
CA ASP A 56 -4.95 -12.67 -4.29
C ASP A 56 -4.30 -11.32 -4.63
N THR A 57 -5.11 -10.26 -4.62
CA THR A 57 -4.60 -8.88 -4.69
C THR A 57 -4.57 -8.28 -3.29
N LEU A 58 -3.46 -7.63 -2.95
CA LEU A 58 -3.31 -6.87 -1.70
C LEU A 58 -3.23 -5.37 -2.02
N LEU A 59 -4.22 -4.62 -1.55
CA LEU A 59 -4.25 -3.16 -1.59
C LEU A 59 -3.67 -2.62 -0.28
N LEU A 60 -2.52 -1.97 -0.34
CA LEU A 60 -1.93 -1.30 0.82
C LEU A 60 -2.28 0.18 0.78
N ILE A 61 -2.98 0.68 1.79
CA ILE A 61 -3.44 2.07 1.86
C ILE A 61 -2.63 2.84 2.90
N CYS A 62 -1.98 3.92 2.47
CA CYS A 62 -1.37 4.93 3.33
C CYS A 62 -1.13 6.23 2.56
N HIS A 63 -0.94 7.34 3.29
CA HIS A 63 -0.58 8.62 2.67
C HIS A 63 0.77 8.56 1.99
N GLY A 64 0.89 9.37 0.95
CA GLY A 64 2.12 9.63 0.20
C GLY A 64 2.32 11.11 -0.06
N ALA A 65 3.06 11.42 -1.12
CA ALA A 65 3.27 12.77 -1.61
C ALA A 65 3.04 12.84 -3.12
N THR A 66 2.29 13.84 -3.57
CA THR A 66 1.83 14.02 -4.96
C THR A 66 2.99 14.10 -5.96
N GLY A 67 4.11 14.73 -5.60
CA GLY A 67 5.32 14.86 -6.43
C GLY A 67 6.33 13.71 -6.34
N GLY A 68 5.92 12.54 -5.87
CA GLY A 68 6.78 11.38 -5.66
C GLY A 68 7.07 11.12 -4.19
N SER A 69 6.69 9.92 -3.71
CA SER A 69 6.80 9.54 -2.31
C SER A 69 8.22 9.09 -1.92
N ARG A 70 8.81 9.73 -0.91
CA ARG A 70 10.02 9.21 -0.23
C ARG A 70 9.68 8.22 0.88
N PHE A 71 8.55 8.46 1.53
CA PHE A 71 7.99 7.69 2.64
C PHE A 71 6.49 7.55 2.44
N THR A 72 5.89 6.55 3.09
CA THR A 72 4.43 6.41 3.22
C THR A 72 4.04 6.30 4.69
N GLY A 73 2.83 6.72 5.08
CA GLY A 73 2.43 6.66 6.48
C GLY A 73 1.07 7.26 6.77
N ALA A 74 0.77 7.47 8.05
CA ALA A 74 -0.39 8.22 8.50
C ALA A 74 -0.14 8.89 9.85
N GLN A 75 -0.86 10.00 10.11
CA GLN A 75 -0.80 10.71 11.37
C GLN A 75 -1.51 9.90 12.47
N ARG A 76 -0.82 9.67 13.59
CA ARG A 76 -1.41 9.12 14.81
C ARG A 76 -1.48 10.19 15.89
N ALA A 77 -2.20 9.89 16.97
CA ALA A 77 -2.27 10.76 18.15
C ALA A 77 -0.89 11.03 18.78
N ASP A 78 0.03 10.06 18.69
CA ASP A 78 1.40 10.12 19.24
C ASP A 78 2.45 10.60 18.21
N GLY A 79 2.03 11.00 17.01
CA GLY A 79 2.91 11.54 15.97
C GLY A 79 2.78 10.85 14.62
N LEU A 80 3.60 11.30 13.66
CA LEU A 80 3.60 10.73 12.32
C LEU A 80 4.28 9.37 12.32
N LYS A 81 3.53 8.30 12.00
CA LYS A 81 4.12 6.99 11.71
C LYS A 81 4.29 6.87 10.20
N LYS A 82 5.55 6.77 9.78
CA LYS A 82 5.94 6.60 8.38
C LYS A 82 6.92 5.44 8.21
N TYR A 83 7.03 4.98 6.97
CA TYR A 83 7.92 3.91 6.54
C TYR A 83 8.66 4.35 5.28
N SER A 84 9.96 4.10 5.24
CA SER A 84 10.70 4.01 3.98
C SER A 84 10.24 2.76 3.18
N PRO A 85 10.62 2.62 1.91
CA PRO A 85 10.35 1.40 1.14
C PRO A 85 10.86 0.13 1.83
N GLU A 86 12.07 0.18 2.40
CA GLU A 86 12.73 -0.93 3.08
C GLU A 86 12.03 -1.25 4.42
N GLU A 87 11.66 -0.21 5.18
CA GLU A 87 10.90 -0.39 6.41
C GLU A 87 9.51 -0.99 6.15
N LEU A 88 8.87 -0.60 5.04
CA LEU A 88 7.58 -1.16 4.63
C LEU A 88 7.71 -2.63 4.23
N ALA A 89 8.75 -3.00 3.49
CA ALA A 89 9.04 -4.40 3.14
C ALA A 89 9.21 -5.26 4.41
N VAL A 90 9.97 -4.75 5.41
CA VAL A 90 10.13 -5.42 6.71
C VAL A 90 8.78 -5.57 7.43
N VAL A 91 7.91 -4.56 7.37
CA VAL A 91 6.56 -4.66 7.95
C VAL A 91 5.74 -5.74 7.26
N ILE A 92 5.67 -5.74 5.93
CA ILE A 92 4.93 -6.75 5.14
C ILE A 92 5.39 -8.17 5.50
N ARG A 93 6.72 -8.38 5.55
CA ARG A 93 7.32 -9.64 5.94
C ARG A 93 6.97 -10.04 7.38
N LYS A 94 7.03 -9.10 8.32
CA LYS A 94 6.70 -9.35 9.73
C LYS A 94 5.21 -9.58 9.98
N GLU A 95 4.35 -9.07 9.10
CA GLU A 95 2.93 -9.42 9.11
C GLU A 95 2.64 -10.73 8.33
N GLY A 96 3.68 -11.39 7.81
CA GLY A 96 3.68 -12.77 7.34
C GLY A 96 3.09 -13.01 5.96
N LEU A 97 3.12 -11.99 5.09
CA LEU A 97 2.80 -12.18 3.67
C LEU A 97 3.72 -13.25 3.07
N THR A 98 3.15 -14.25 2.41
CA THR A 98 3.90 -15.34 1.77
C THR A 98 4.90 -14.84 0.72
N LYS A 99 6.09 -15.44 0.66
CA LYS A 99 7.13 -15.09 -0.34
C LYS A 99 6.74 -15.42 -1.78
N ALA A 100 5.74 -16.27 -1.98
CA ALA A 100 5.17 -16.56 -3.28
C ALA A 100 4.18 -15.49 -3.78
N PHE A 101 3.89 -14.46 -2.97
CA PHE A 101 2.88 -13.46 -3.29
C PHE A 101 3.21 -12.64 -4.55
N ILE A 102 2.18 -12.36 -5.36
CA ILE A 102 2.35 -11.82 -6.72
C ILE A 102 1.87 -10.37 -6.85
N ASP A 103 0.68 -10.00 -6.36
CA ASP A 103 0.03 -8.73 -6.75
C ASP A 103 -0.17 -7.76 -5.57
N LEU A 104 0.82 -6.89 -5.35
CA LEU A 104 0.77 -5.81 -4.36
C LEU A 104 0.47 -4.47 -5.04
N LYS A 105 -0.58 -3.77 -4.62
CA LYS A 105 -0.90 -2.42 -5.09
C LYS A 105 -0.77 -1.41 -3.96
N LEU A 106 0.12 -0.44 -4.14
CA LEU A 106 0.35 0.62 -3.17
C LEU A 106 -0.56 1.80 -3.49
N LEU A 107 -1.69 1.90 -2.77
CA LEU A 107 -2.58 3.07 -2.79
C LEU A 107 -1.95 4.20 -1.98
N VAL A 108 -0.87 4.75 -2.55
CA VAL A 108 -0.01 5.79 -1.99
C VAL A 108 0.16 6.89 -3.04
N CYS A 109 -0.19 8.13 -2.69
CA CYS A 109 -0.09 9.27 -3.61
C CYS A 109 1.34 9.38 -4.18
N GLY A 110 1.43 9.54 -5.51
CA GLY A 110 2.70 9.64 -6.24
C GLY A 110 3.63 8.43 -6.04
N GLY A 111 3.14 7.27 -5.62
CA GLY A 111 3.98 6.09 -5.35
C GLY A 111 4.73 5.56 -6.59
N GLY A 112 4.22 5.81 -7.79
CA GLY A 112 4.85 5.48 -9.08
C GLY A 112 5.70 6.62 -9.68
N LEU A 113 5.76 7.78 -9.04
CA LEU A 113 6.52 8.94 -9.51
C LEU A 113 7.92 8.95 -8.90
N ARG A 114 8.91 9.39 -9.69
CA ARG A 114 10.22 9.76 -9.17
C ARG A 114 10.05 11.00 -8.30
N THR A 115 10.87 11.11 -7.26
CA THR A 115 10.84 12.32 -6.41
C THR A 115 11.50 13.48 -7.15
N ALA A 116 11.26 14.72 -6.71
CA ALA A 116 11.94 15.91 -7.24
C ALA A 116 13.49 15.83 -7.16
N LYS A 117 14.03 14.97 -6.30
CA LYS A 117 15.48 14.75 -6.16
C LYS A 117 16.03 13.67 -7.11
N GLY A 118 15.18 13.04 -7.91
CA GLY A 118 15.56 11.97 -8.84
C GLY A 118 15.47 10.55 -8.28
N ASP A 119 15.19 10.39 -6.98
CA ASP A 119 15.00 9.05 -6.35
C ASP A 119 14.01 8.21 -7.17
N ASP A 120 14.30 6.91 -7.30
CA ASP A 120 13.39 5.97 -7.94
C ASP A 120 12.02 5.94 -7.24
N PRO A 121 10.94 5.60 -7.97
CA PRO A 121 9.59 5.56 -7.41
C PRO A 121 9.50 4.71 -6.14
N PHE A 122 8.66 5.15 -5.19
CA PHE A 122 8.45 4.43 -3.92
C PHE A 122 8.09 2.96 -4.14
N ALA A 123 7.20 2.69 -5.10
CA ALA A 123 6.77 1.35 -5.46
C ALA A 123 7.90 0.50 -6.07
N GLN A 124 8.81 1.11 -6.83
CA GLN A 124 9.98 0.42 -7.37
C GLN A 124 10.91 -0.03 -6.24
N ARG A 125 11.31 0.92 -5.38
CA ARG A 125 12.20 0.63 -4.24
C ARG A 125 11.59 -0.38 -3.28
N THR A 126 10.26 -0.34 -3.09
CA THR A 126 9.54 -1.35 -2.28
C THR A 126 9.59 -2.72 -2.93
N CYS A 127 9.41 -2.80 -4.26
CA CYS A 127 9.55 -4.05 -5.02
C CYS A 127 10.95 -4.64 -4.86
N GLU A 128 11.98 -3.82 -5.07
CA GLU A 128 13.39 -4.21 -4.95
C GLU A 128 13.72 -4.70 -3.53
N ALA A 129 13.24 -4.01 -2.50
CA ALA A 129 13.42 -4.43 -1.10
C ALA A 129 12.74 -5.78 -0.81
N LEU A 130 11.49 -5.97 -1.26
CA LEU A 130 10.79 -7.26 -1.10
C LEU A 130 11.49 -8.38 -1.87
N LYS A 131 11.98 -8.11 -3.08
CA LYS A 131 12.78 -9.08 -3.83
C LYS A 131 14.07 -9.46 -3.12
N GLY A 132 14.75 -8.49 -2.51
CA GLY A 132 15.92 -8.74 -1.66
C GLY A 132 15.62 -9.67 -0.49
N ASP A 133 14.38 -9.67 0.01
CA ASP A 133 13.88 -10.57 1.06
C ASP A 133 13.37 -11.93 0.54
N GLY A 134 13.43 -12.17 -0.77
CA GLY A 134 13.09 -13.44 -1.41
C GLY A 134 11.68 -13.51 -2.02
N TYR A 135 10.98 -12.38 -2.16
CA TYR A 135 9.70 -12.31 -2.87
C TYR A 135 9.92 -12.25 -4.40
N SER A 136 10.41 -13.34 -4.99
CA SER A 136 10.95 -13.35 -6.36
C SER A 136 9.90 -13.07 -7.45
N GLN A 137 8.63 -13.35 -7.19
CA GLN A 137 7.53 -13.21 -8.15
C GLN A 137 6.69 -11.94 -7.96
N ILE A 138 7.01 -11.14 -6.93
CA ILE A 138 6.19 -10.00 -6.56
C ILE A 138 6.17 -8.94 -7.66
N ARG A 139 4.98 -8.37 -7.84
CA ARG A 139 4.72 -7.23 -8.68
C ARG A 139 4.15 -6.14 -7.79
N VAL A 140 4.78 -4.98 -7.84
CA VAL A 140 4.32 -3.83 -7.05
C VAL A 140 3.77 -2.78 -8.00
N THR A 141 2.51 -2.40 -7.80
CA THR A 141 1.86 -1.32 -8.54
C THR A 141 1.98 -0.02 -7.75
N GLY A 142 2.51 1.03 -8.41
CA GLY A 142 2.54 2.40 -7.88
C GLY A 142 1.77 3.37 -8.77
N TYR A 143 0.91 4.19 -8.18
CA TYR A 143 0.06 5.15 -8.90
C TYR A 143 0.78 6.48 -9.17
N LEU A 144 0.45 7.12 -10.29
CA LEU A 144 1.13 8.31 -10.82
C LEU A 144 0.45 9.64 -10.45
N GLY A 145 -0.27 9.69 -9.33
CA GLY A 145 -1.04 10.84 -8.87
C GLY A 145 -1.60 10.65 -7.45
N ASP A 146 -2.51 11.52 -7.04
CA ASP A 146 -3.21 11.46 -5.76
C ASP A 146 -4.28 10.40 -5.77
N VAL A 147 -4.23 9.52 -4.78
CA VAL A 147 -5.18 8.41 -4.65
C VAL A 147 -6.38 8.85 -3.81
N SER A 148 -7.59 8.60 -4.30
CA SER A 148 -8.85 8.84 -3.60
C SER A 148 -9.77 7.61 -3.72
N THR A 149 -10.70 7.44 -2.78
CA THR A 149 -11.69 6.34 -2.78
C THR A 149 -13.13 6.82 -3.00
N THR A 150 -13.31 8.03 -3.51
CA THR A 150 -14.64 8.63 -3.76
C THR A 150 -15.52 7.73 -4.64
N GLY A 151 -16.77 7.55 -4.24
CA GLY A 151 -17.78 6.84 -5.04
C GLY A 151 -17.60 5.32 -5.09
N GLY A 152 -16.93 4.71 -4.11
CA GLY A 152 -16.76 3.25 -4.08
C GLY A 152 -15.53 2.75 -4.84
N LYS A 153 -14.77 3.64 -5.50
CA LYS A 153 -13.74 3.30 -6.49
C LYS A 153 -12.41 3.97 -6.18
N ILE A 154 -11.32 3.34 -6.61
CA ILE A 154 -9.98 3.94 -6.55
C ILE A 154 -9.83 4.96 -7.68
N THR A 155 -9.63 6.23 -7.34
CA THR A 155 -9.39 7.36 -8.26
C THR A 155 -7.95 7.85 -8.11
N VAL A 156 -7.27 8.21 -9.22
CA VAL A 156 -5.88 8.70 -9.24
C VAL A 156 -5.79 10.07 -9.91
N LEU A 157 -5.87 11.16 -9.16
CA LEU A 157 -5.84 12.52 -9.70
C LEU A 157 -4.41 12.92 -10.06
N ARG A 158 -4.15 13.35 -11.31
CA ARG A 158 -2.84 13.92 -11.67
C ARG A 158 -2.79 15.41 -11.34
N ASP A 159 -1.67 15.84 -10.78
CA ASP A 159 -1.36 17.25 -10.56
C ASP A 159 -1.26 17.99 -11.91
N GLY A 160 -2.06 19.04 -12.10
CA GLY A 160 -2.02 19.93 -13.27
C GLY A 160 -3.03 19.69 -14.40
N GLU A 161 -3.83 18.61 -14.38
CA GLU A 161 -4.98 18.46 -15.29
C GLU A 161 -6.26 19.01 -14.63
N GLN A 162 -6.84 20.10 -15.16
CA GLN A 162 -8.21 20.50 -14.80
C GLN A 162 -9.17 19.37 -15.22
N GLY A 163 -9.95 18.82 -14.27
CA GLY A 163 -10.94 17.78 -14.53
C GLY A 163 -10.38 16.35 -14.40
N GLY A 164 -9.81 16.03 -13.24
CA GLY A 164 -9.26 14.70 -12.92
C GLY A 164 -10.11 13.55 -13.46
N LYS A 165 -9.46 12.59 -14.11
CA LYS A 165 -10.18 11.46 -14.72
C LYS A 165 -10.74 10.58 -13.59
N TYR A 166 -11.86 9.93 -13.86
CA TYR A 166 -12.47 8.96 -12.95
C TYR A 166 -11.84 7.59 -13.26
N TYR A 167 -11.48 6.81 -12.23
CA TYR A 167 -10.76 5.55 -12.46
C TYR A 167 -11.50 4.37 -11.81
N ASP A 168 -11.59 3.27 -12.53
CA ASP A 168 -12.20 2.00 -12.10
C ASP A 168 -11.20 0.84 -12.08
N GLY A 169 -9.90 1.16 -11.96
CA GLY A 169 -8.85 0.16 -11.74
C GLY A 169 -8.16 -0.39 -12.99
N ASN A 170 -8.50 0.05 -14.21
CA ASN A 170 -7.92 -0.49 -15.45
C ASN A 170 -7.59 0.54 -16.55
N VAL A 171 -7.23 1.78 -16.22
CA VAL A 171 -6.84 2.78 -17.24
C VAL A 171 -5.32 2.77 -17.51
N PRO A 172 -4.87 2.45 -18.74
CA PRO A 172 -3.46 2.48 -19.12
C PRO A 172 -2.81 3.85 -18.84
N GLY A 173 -1.60 3.85 -18.28
CA GLY A 173 -0.79 5.07 -18.07
C GLY A 173 -1.02 5.85 -16.77
N SER A 174 -1.85 5.33 -15.84
CA SER A 174 -2.11 5.92 -14.51
C SER A 174 -1.30 5.30 -13.37
N TYR A 175 -0.61 4.20 -13.66
CA TYR A 175 0.23 3.46 -12.73
C TYR A 175 1.45 2.88 -13.46
N LYS A 176 2.43 2.42 -12.68
CA LYS A 176 3.55 1.59 -13.13
C LYS A 176 3.56 0.30 -12.33
N VAL A 177 3.90 -0.79 -13.00
CA VAL A 177 4.10 -2.10 -12.37
C VAL A 177 5.58 -2.41 -12.40
N TYR A 178 6.14 -2.64 -11.23
CA TYR A 178 7.53 -3.03 -11.02
C TYR A 178 7.57 -4.53 -10.79
N ARG A 179 8.56 -5.20 -11.37
CA ARG A 179 8.63 -6.67 -11.46
C ARG A 179 9.99 -7.19 -11.19
#